data_AF-A0A6M2DX77-F1
#
_entry.id   AF-A0A6M2DX77-F1
#
_cell.length_a   1.000
_cell.length_b   1.000
_cell.length_c   1.000
_cell.angle_alpha   90.00
_cell.angle_beta   90.00
_cell.angle_gamma   90.00
#
_symmetry.space_group_name_H-M   'P 1'
#
loop_
_entity.id
_entity.type
_entity.pdbx_description
1 polymer ?
#
loop_
_entity_poly.entity_id
_entity_poly.type
_entity_poly.pdbx_seq_one_letter_code
_entity_poly.pdbx_strand_id
1 'polypeptide(L)'
;MFGHVGTTTASRGELFLFWNLYQAPTLLALVAGEAAAIMENVTDDVVVGRCIAVLKGIFGNGAVPQPRETIVTRWKTDPWSRGSYSFVAVGASGSDYDLLATPVHPPTPPGQPIKPRVFFAGEHTIRNYPATVHGALLSGIREGARIADQFLGCPFSHETASSSFKP
;
A
#
# COMPACT_ATOMS: atom_id res chain seq x y z
N MET A 1 -0.50 -17.01 -16.87
CA MET A 1 -1.23 -15.71 -16.81
C MET A 1 -1.85 -15.46 -18.18
N PHE A 2 -3.05 -14.90 -18.25
CA PHE A 2 -3.68 -14.48 -19.50
C PHE A 2 -4.55 -13.22 -19.28
N GLY A 3 -4.69 -12.40 -20.32
CA GLY A 3 -5.46 -11.15 -20.27
C GLY A 3 -6.86 -11.28 -20.89
N HIS A 4 -7.73 -10.35 -20.53
CA HIS A 4 -9.04 -10.12 -21.12
C HIS A 4 -9.14 -8.67 -21.56
N VAL A 5 -9.46 -8.42 -22.83
CA VAL A 5 -9.62 -7.07 -23.35
C VAL A 5 -11.07 -6.64 -23.15
N GLY A 6 -11.29 -5.67 -22.28
CA GLY A 6 -12.62 -5.08 -22.06
C GLY A 6 -13.16 -4.42 -23.33
N THR A 7 -14.49 -4.36 -23.45
CA THR A 7 -15.18 -3.85 -24.65
C THR A 7 -15.21 -2.32 -24.73
N THR A 8 -14.99 -1.62 -23.62
CA THR A 8 -15.02 -0.15 -23.56
C THR A 8 -13.84 0.39 -22.77
N THR A 9 -13.49 1.65 -23.02
CA THR A 9 -12.48 2.36 -22.22
C THR A 9 -12.87 2.44 -20.74
N ALA A 10 -14.17 2.59 -20.44
CA ALA A 10 -14.67 2.68 -19.06
C ALA A 10 -14.51 1.34 -18.30
N SER A 11 -14.70 0.21 -18.98
CA SER A 11 -14.56 -1.13 -18.39
C SER A 11 -13.19 -1.78 -18.61
N ARG A 12 -12.18 -1.04 -19.10
CA ARG A 12 -10.86 -1.61 -19.43
C ARG A 12 -10.11 -2.26 -18.27
N GLY A 13 -10.44 -1.87 -17.04
CA GLY A 13 -9.85 -2.43 -15.82
C GLY A 13 -10.71 -3.51 -15.17
N GLU A 14 -11.88 -3.83 -15.71
CA GLU A 14 -12.77 -4.85 -15.17
C GLU A 14 -12.29 -6.25 -15.60
N LEU A 15 -11.85 -7.07 -14.64
CA LEU A 15 -11.46 -8.46 -14.85
C LEU A 15 -10.43 -8.65 -15.98
N PHE A 16 -9.52 -7.68 -16.13
CA PHE A 16 -8.66 -7.56 -17.32
C PHE A 16 -7.48 -8.53 -17.32
N LEU A 17 -7.14 -9.14 -16.18
CA LEU A 17 -5.98 -10.02 -16.03
C LEU A 17 -6.27 -11.17 -15.08
N PHE A 18 -5.88 -12.38 -15.48
CA PHE A 18 -6.05 -13.61 -14.71
C PHE A 18 -4.71 -14.29 -14.44
N TRP A 19 -4.48 -14.59 -13.17
CA TRP A 19 -3.27 -15.21 -12.64
C TRP A 19 -3.55 -16.64 -12.22
N ASN A 20 -2.64 -17.55 -12.59
CA ASN A 20 -2.55 -18.90 -12.05
C ASN A 20 -1.13 -19.02 -11.46
N LEU A 21 -1.02 -18.89 -10.14
CA LEU A 21 0.26 -18.84 -9.43
C LEU A 21 0.38 -19.92 -8.35
N TYR A 22 -0.69 -20.66 -8.09
CA TYR A 22 -0.76 -21.64 -7.02
C TYR A 22 -0.65 -23.05 -7.59
N GLN A 23 -0.15 -23.99 -6.79
CA GLN A 23 -0.14 -25.42 -7.12
C GLN A 23 -1.52 -26.10 -6.91
N ALA A 24 -2.54 -25.31 -6.59
CA ALA A 24 -3.94 -25.70 -6.48
C ALA A 24 -4.74 -25.10 -7.65
N PRO A 25 -5.93 -25.64 -8.00
CA PRO A 25 -6.77 -25.11 -9.07
C PRO A 25 -7.42 -23.78 -8.66
N THR A 26 -6.60 -22.71 -8.61
CA THR A 26 -6.98 -21.37 -8.17
C THR A 26 -6.64 -20.37 -9.26
N LEU A 27 -7.63 -19.58 -9.65
CA LEU A 27 -7.44 -18.41 -10.51
C LEU A 27 -7.67 -17.14 -9.70
N LEU A 28 -6.85 -16.13 -9.94
CA LEU A 28 -6.98 -14.80 -9.35
C LEU A 28 -7.26 -13.80 -10.48
N ALA A 29 -8.41 -13.13 -10.41
CA ALA A 29 -8.82 -12.10 -11.37
C ALA A 29 -8.52 -10.71 -10.80
N LEU A 30 -7.99 -9.81 -11.63
CA LEU A 30 -7.64 -8.45 -11.22
C LEU A 30 -8.67 -7.44 -11.73
N VAL A 31 -9.02 -6.50 -10.84
CA VAL A 31 -9.80 -5.30 -11.15
C VAL A 31 -8.95 -4.08 -10.85
N ALA A 32 -8.88 -3.13 -11.78
CA ALA A 32 -8.03 -1.94 -11.67
C ALA A 32 -8.72 -0.67 -12.19
N GLY A 33 -8.14 0.49 -11.91
CA GLY A 33 -8.64 1.78 -12.38
C GLY A 33 -10.04 2.12 -11.87
N GLU A 34 -10.83 2.81 -12.69
CA GLU A 34 -12.20 3.21 -12.34
C GLU A 34 -13.11 2.01 -12.04
N ALA A 35 -12.90 0.88 -12.73
CA ALA A 35 -13.65 -0.34 -12.50
C ALA A 35 -13.51 -0.85 -11.06
N ALA A 36 -12.36 -0.66 -10.40
CA ALA A 36 -12.16 -1.09 -9.01
C ALA A 36 -13.11 -0.35 -8.05
N ALA A 37 -13.29 0.95 -8.25
CA ALA A 37 -14.19 1.75 -7.42
C ALA A 37 -15.67 1.38 -7.64
N ILE A 38 -16.04 1.06 -8.89
CA ILE A 38 -17.41 0.67 -9.23
C ILE A 38 -17.73 -0.72 -8.67
N MET A 39 -16.80 -1.67 -8.85
CA MET A 39 -16.98 -3.08 -8.47
C MET A 39 -17.12 -3.30 -6.96
N GLU A 40 -16.67 -2.36 -6.12
CA GLU A 40 -16.90 -2.45 -4.67
C GLU A 40 -18.40 -2.46 -4.31
N ASN A 41 -19.25 -1.80 -5.11
CA ASN A 41 -20.70 -1.73 -4.88
C ASN A 41 -21.48 -2.88 -5.55
N VAL A 42 -20.78 -3.82 -6.19
CA VAL A 42 -21.38 -4.98 -6.86
C VAL A 42 -21.30 -6.18 -5.93
N THR A 43 -22.33 -7.03 -5.88
CA THR A 43 -22.34 -8.23 -5.03
C THR A 43 -21.35 -9.30 -5.54
N ASP A 44 -20.85 -10.14 -4.63
CA ASP A 44 -19.88 -11.19 -4.97
C ASP A 44 -20.38 -12.12 -6.07
N ASP A 45 -21.64 -12.57 -5.99
CA ASP A 45 -22.25 -13.45 -7.00
C ASP A 45 -22.21 -12.84 -8.41
N VAL A 46 -22.44 -11.52 -8.53
CA VAL A 46 -22.40 -10.84 -9.81
C VAL A 46 -20.96 -10.72 -10.31
N VAL A 47 -20.00 -10.38 -9.44
CA VAL A 47 -18.57 -10.34 -9.79
C VAL A 47 -18.08 -11.70 -10.28
N VAL A 48 -18.39 -12.76 -9.53
CA VAL A 48 -18.03 -14.14 -9.85
C VAL A 48 -18.71 -14.59 -11.14
N GLY A 49 -19.99 -14.26 -11.33
CA GLY A 49 -20.72 -14.55 -12.58
C GLY A 49 -20.05 -13.92 -13.80
N ARG A 50 -19.57 -12.68 -13.69
CA ARG A 50 -18.81 -12.00 -14.75
C ARG A 50 -17.46 -12.68 -15.00
N CYS A 51 -16.73 -13.09 -13.96
CA CYS A 51 -15.51 -13.90 -14.10
C CYS A 51 -15.77 -15.19 -14.88
N ILE A 52 -16.80 -15.94 -14.52
CA ILE A 52 -17.16 -17.20 -15.18
C ILE A 52 -17.53 -16.95 -16.64
N ALA A 53 -18.29 -15.88 -16.94
CA ALA A 53 -18.64 -15.52 -18.31
C ALA A 53 -17.41 -15.22 -19.17
N VAL A 54 -16.45 -14.45 -18.63
CA VAL A 54 -15.15 -14.19 -19.28
C VAL A 54 -14.41 -15.48 -19.55
N LEU A 55 -14.26 -16.34 -18.53
CA LEU A 55 -13.54 -17.61 -18.66
C LEU A 55 -14.21 -18.54 -19.68
N LYS A 56 -15.55 -18.62 -19.69
CA LYS A 56 -16.30 -19.40 -20.67
C LYS A 56 -16.12 -18.88 -22.10
N GLY A 57 -16.00 -17.56 -22.28
CA GLY A 57 -15.68 -16.97 -23.57
C GLY A 57 -14.30 -17.35 -24.09
N ILE A 58 -13.33 -17.60 -23.20
CA ILE A 58 -11.95 -17.96 -23.55
C ILE A 58 -11.78 -19.48 -23.72
N PHE A 59 -12.29 -20.26 -22.77
CA PHE A 59 -12.03 -21.71 -22.66
C PHE A 59 -13.21 -22.59 -23.10
N GLY A 60 -14.37 -21.99 -23.38
CA GLY A 60 -15.59 -22.69 -23.78
C GLY A 60 -16.51 -23.08 -22.61
N ASN A 61 -17.82 -23.13 -22.89
CA ASN A 61 -18.86 -23.32 -21.86
C ASN A 61 -18.75 -24.63 -21.08
N GLY A 62 -18.31 -25.72 -21.71
CA GLY A 62 -18.19 -27.04 -21.08
C GLY A 62 -16.93 -27.23 -20.23
N ALA A 63 -15.93 -26.35 -20.39
CA ALA A 63 -14.64 -26.49 -19.72
C ALA A 63 -14.54 -25.72 -18.39
N VAL A 64 -15.47 -24.79 -18.14
CA VAL A 64 -15.43 -23.91 -16.95
C VAL A 64 -16.51 -24.34 -15.96
N PRO A 65 -16.14 -25.06 -14.88
CA PRO A 65 -17.07 -25.46 -13.84
C PRO A 65 -17.43 -24.29 -12.92
N GLN A 66 -18.38 -24.51 -12.00
CA GLN A 66 -18.62 -23.57 -10.90
C GLN A 66 -17.44 -23.62 -9.91
N PRO A 67 -16.98 -22.46 -9.39
CA PRO A 67 -15.96 -22.44 -8.36
C PRO A 67 -16.51 -23.03 -7.07
N ARG A 68 -15.67 -23.78 -6.35
CA ARG A 68 -16.02 -24.31 -5.03
C ARG A 68 -16.01 -23.23 -3.96
N GLU A 69 -15.05 -22.32 -4.05
CA GLU A 69 -14.83 -21.23 -3.10
C GLU A 69 -14.51 -19.96 -3.88
N THR A 70 -14.95 -18.82 -3.36
CA THR A 70 -14.71 -17.50 -3.95
C THR A 70 -14.47 -16.46 -2.87
N ILE A 71 -13.53 -15.56 -3.11
CA ILE A 71 -13.25 -14.42 -2.24
C ILE A 71 -13.13 -13.18 -3.13
N VAL A 72 -13.85 -12.11 -2.78
CA VAL A 72 -13.78 -10.80 -3.44
C VAL A 72 -13.28 -9.76 -2.45
N THR A 73 -12.13 -9.15 -2.73
CA THR A 73 -11.54 -8.11 -1.86
C THR A 73 -12.13 -6.74 -2.16
N ARG A 74 -12.36 -5.94 -1.11
CA ARG A 74 -12.84 -4.55 -1.20
C ARG A 74 -12.01 -3.62 -0.32
N TRP A 75 -10.83 -3.25 -0.82
CA TRP A 75 -9.83 -2.50 -0.05
C TRP A 75 -10.25 -1.07 0.28
N LYS A 76 -11.06 -0.42 -0.57
CA LYS A 76 -11.50 0.97 -0.35
C LYS A 76 -12.53 1.06 0.77
N THR A 77 -13.45 0.11 0.85
CA THR A 77 -14.48 0.07 1.90
C THR A 77 -14.00 -0.55 3.22
N ASP A 78 -12.91 -1.33 3.20
CA ASP A 78 -12.26 -1.82 4.42
C ASP A 78 -11.94 -0.65 5.38
N PRO A 79 -12.49 -0.64 6.61
CA PRO A 79 -12.29 0.45 7.55
C PRO A 79 -10.85 0.61 8.03
N TRP A 80 -10.03 -0.44 7.92
CA TRP A 80 -8.64 -0.44 8.39
C TRP A 80 -7.63 -0.09 7.30
N SER A 81 -8.04 -0.18 6.03
CA SER A 81 -7.16 0.05 4.88
C SER A 81 -7.55 1.31 4.09
N ARG A 82 -8.85 1.53 3.85
CA ARG A 82 -9.40 2.68 3.08
C ARG A 82 -8.82 2.86 1.67
N GLY A 83 -8.19 1.82 1.12
CA GLY A 83 -7.49 1.84 -0.16
C GLY A 83 -6.48 0.69 -0.23
N SER A 84 -5.80 0.57 -1.37
CA SER A 84 -4.78 -0.46 -1.57
C SER A 84 -3.41 -0.01 -1.05
N TYR A 85 -2.90 1.09 -1.59
CA TYR A 85 -1.58 1.66 -1.31
C TYR A 85 -1.47 3.06 -1.92
N SER A 86 -0.48 3.83 -1.45
CA SER A 86 -0.21 5.18 -1.94
C SER A 86 0.22 5.24 -3.43
N PHE A 87 0.03 6.41 -4.03
CA PHE A 87 0.60 6.77 -5.34
C PHE A 87 0.89 8.27 -5.38
N VAL A 88 1.77 8.72 -6.27
CA VAL A 88 2.03 10.15 -6.46
C VAL A 88 0.92 10.74 -7.32
N ALA A 89 -0.05 11.39 -6.68
CA ALA A 89 -1.15 12.05 -7.37
C ALA A 89 -0.67 13.28 -8.17
N VAL A 90 -1.50 13.74 -9.12
CA VAL A 90 -1.24 14.99 -9.83
C VAL A 90 -1.16 16.14 -8.82
N GLY A 91 -0.06 16.89 -8.87
CA GLY A 91 0.23 17.98 -7.92
C GLY A 91 0.97 17.54 -6.66
N ALA A 92 1.08 16.24 -6.38
CA ALA A 92 1.92 15.69 -5.32
C ALA A 92 3.34 15.41 -5.82
N SER A 93 4.27 15.16 -4.89
CA SER A 93 5.64 14.78 -5.24
C SER A 93 6.27 13.82 -4.23
N GLY A 94 7.47 13.34 -4.54
CA GLY A 94 8.23 12.49 -3.63
C GLY A 94 8.51 13.13 -2.26
N SER A 95 8.55 14.47 -2.17
CA SER A 95 8.75 15.17 -0.89
C SER A 95 7.57 14.99 0.08
N ASP A 96 6.38 14.65 -0.41
CA ASP A 96 5.23 14.45 0.45
C ASP A 96 5.39 13.18 1.32
N TYR A 97 6.09 12.17 0.81
CA TYR A 97 6.49 11.00 1.61
C TYR A 97 7.49 11.36 2.70
N ASP A 98 8.45 12.25 2.38
CA ASP A 98 9.45 12.73 3.35
C ASP A 98 8.75 13.57 4.45
N LEU A 99 7.76 14.39 4.07
CA LEU A 99 6.93 15.14 4.99
C LEU A 99 6.11 14.21 5.90
N LEU A 100 5.46 13.18 5.35
CA LEU A 100 4.71 12.19 6.13
C LEU A 100 5.62 11.41 7.09
N ALA A 101 6.90 11.24 6.77
CA ALA A 101 7.87 10.60 7.65
C ALA A 101 8.40 11.51 8.78
N THR A 102 8.00 12.79 8.81
CA THR A 102 8.51 13.76 9.78
C THR A 102 7.80 13.59 11.13
N PRO A 103 8.53 13.42 12.25
CA PRO A 103 7.92 13.30 13.57
C PRO A 103 7.21 14.58 14.02
N VAL A 104 6.18 14.45 14.85
CA VAL A 104 5.47 15.59 15.46
C VAL A 104 6.05 15.90 16.82
N HIS A 105 6.35 17.18 17.02
CA HIS A 105 6.83 17.73 18.28
C HIS A 105 5.66 18.39 19.03
N PRO A 106 5.49 18.12 20.33
CA PRO A 106 4.53 18.84 21.14
C PRO A 106 5.03 20.27 21.40
N PRO A 107 4.13 21.20 21.75
CA PRO A 107 4.53 22.48 22.34
C PRO A 107 5.44 22.21 23.55
N THR A 108 6.64 22.82 23.54
CA THR A 108 7.64 22.59 24.58
C THR A 108 7.82 23.87 25.42
N PRO A 109 7.73 23.80 26.76
CA PRO A 109 7.98 24.96 27.62
C PRO A 109 9.41 25.49 27.47
N PRO A 110 9.64 26.79 27.74
CA PRO A 110 10.98 27.36 27.75
C PRO A 110 11.93 26.57 28.68
N GLY A 111 13.13 26.26 28.20
CA GLY A 111 14.17 25.59 28.98
C GLY A 111 14.09 24.06 29.01
N GLN A 112 13.15 23.43 28.30
CA GLN A 112 13.11 21.97 28.15
C GLN A 112 13.58 21.50 26.76
N PRO A 113 14.26 20.34 26.67
CA PRO A 113 14.65 19.78 25.38
C PRO A 113 13.41 19.37 24.58
N ILE A 114 13.32 19.85 23.34
CA ILE A 114 12.24 19.51 22.41
C ILE A 114 12.42 18.03 21.99
N LYS A 115 11.48 17.17 22.39
CA LYS A 115 11.46 15.76 21.97
C LYS A 115 10.20 15.45 21.16
N PRO A 116 10.32 14.84 19.97
CA PRO A 116 9.17 14.38 19.23
C PRO A 116 8.41 13.29 20.00
N ARG A 117 7.09 13.25 19.82
CA ARG A 117 6.20 12.32 20.53
C ARG A 117 5.40 11.42 19.62
N VAL A 118 5.15 11.85 18.39
CA VAL A 118 4.46 11.05 17.37
C VAL A 118 5.42 10.81 16.22
N PHE A 119 5.59 9.56 15.85
CA PHE A 119 6.46 9.11 14.76
C PHE A 119 5.60 8.35 13.75
N PHE A 120 5.97 8.41 12.49
CA PHE A 120 5.21 7.79 11.40
C PHE A 120 6.08 6.83 10.60
N ALA A 121 5.60 5.60 10.51
CA ALA A 121 6.14 4.54 9.68
C ALA A 121 5.01 3.97 8.80
N GLY A 122 5.37 3.10 7.85
CA GLY A 122 4.45 2.50 6.89
C GLY A 122 4.84 2.80 5.45
N GLU A 123 4.14 2.18 4.51
CA GLU A 123 4.44 2.27 3.06
C GLU A 123 4.40 3.73 2.55
N HIS A 124 3.48 4.53 3.08
CA HIS A 124 3.25 5.92 2.66
C HIS A 124 4.26 6.91 3.29
N THR A 125 5.32 6.42 3.94
CA THR A 125 6.32 7.26 4.61
C THR A 125 7.73 7.05 4.07
N ILE A 126 7.91 6.34 2.95
CA ILE A 126 9.24 6.06 2.39
C ILE A 126 9.30 6.37 0.90
N ARG A 127 10.00 7.46 0.57
CA ARG A 127 10.04 8.02 -0.79
C ARG A 127 10.57 7.07 -1.86
N ASN A 128 11.59 6.28 -1.54
CA ASN A 128 12.28 5.45 -2.53
C ASN A 128 11.59 4.10 -2.79
N TYR A 129 10.72 3.66 -1.87
CA TYR A 129 10.08 2.34 -1.93
C TYR A 129 8.59 2.39 -1.51
N PRO A 130 7.78 3.37 -1.97
CA PRO A 130 6.38 3.49 -1.56
C PRO A 130 5.55 2.31 -2.10
N ALA A 131 4.35 2.09 -1.56
CA ALA A 131 3.41 1.07 -2.02
C ALA A 131 3.93 -0.38 -2.03
N THR A 132 4.95 -0.68 -1.23
CA THR A 132 5.56 -2.01 -1.15
C THR A 132 5.71 -2.50 0.28
N VAL A 133 5.71 -3.83 0.44
CA VAL A 133 5.96 -4.50 1.72
C VAL A 133 7.37 -4.19 2.24
N HIS A 134 8.38 -4.24 1.37
CA HIS A 134 9.76 -3.95 1.77
C HIS A 134 9.94 -2.48 2.15
N GLY A 135 9.23 -1.55 1.50
CA GLY A 135 9.18 -0.16 1.93
C GLY A 135 8.60 0.00 3.34
N ALA A 136 7.47 -0.64 3.62
CA ALA A 136 6.87 -0.63 4.96
C ALA A 136 7.81 -1.22 6.03
N LEU A 137 8.53 -2.29 5.71
CA LEU A 137 9.56 -2.87 6.59
C LEU A 137 10.69 -1.87 6.87
N LEU A 138 11.26 -1.27 5.82
CA LEU A 138 12.37 -0.33 5.94
C LEU A 138 11.98 0.94 6.71
N SER A 139 10.76 1.46 6.51
CA SER A 139 10.28 2.61 7.29
C SER A 139 10.05 2.25 8.77
N GLY A 140 9.63 1.03 9.08
CA GLY A 140 9.57 0.52 10.44
C GLY A 140 10.95 0.48 11.13
N ILE A 141 11.97 -0.05 10.43
CA ILE A 141 13.35 -0.05 10.94
C ILE A 141 13.86 1.38 11.15
N ARG A 142 13.59 2.28 10.20
CA ARG A 142 13.96 3.71 10.29
C ARG A 142 13.40 4.38 11.53
N GLU A 143 12.09 4.27 11.79
CA GLU A 143 11.50 4.89 12.98
C GLU A 143 11.93 4.18 14.27
N GLY A 144 12.12 2.85 14.25
CA GLY A 144 12.66 2.11 15.40
C GLY A 144 14.02 2.65 15.83
N ALA A 145 14.94 2.85 14.87
CA ALA A 145 16.25 3.44 15.13
C ALA A 145 16.14 4.90 15.61
N ARG A 146 15.34 5.73 14.93
CA ARG A 146 15.14 7.14 15.29
C ARG A 146 14.59 7.32 16.71
N ILE A 147 13.64 6.48 17.11
CA ILE A 147 13.07 6.47 18.45
C ILE A 147 14.14 6.04 19.46
N ALA A 148 14.92 4.99 19.18
CA ALA A 148 16.00 4.55 20.04
C ALA A 148 17.04 5.68 20.25
N ASP A 149 17.51 6.30 19.17
CA ASP A 149 18.47 7.41 19.25
C ASP A 149 17.92 8.58 20.10
N GLN A 150 16.64 8.92 19.94
CA GLN A 150 16.01 10.05 20.65
C GLN A 150 15.80 9.81 22.16
N PHE A 151 15.51 8.57 22.56
CA PHE A 151 15.11 8.25 23.93
C PHE A 151 16.15 7.49 24.73
N LEU A 152 17.04 6.74 24.08
CA LEU A 152 18.13 5.98 24.69
C LEU A 152 19.49 6.65 24.48
N GLY A 153 19.58 7.59 23.54
CA GLY A 153 20.83 8.23 23.11
C GLY A 153 21.57 7.40 22.05
N CYS A 154 22.46 8.05 21.31
CA CYS A 154 23.26 7.43 20.26
C CYS A 154 24.76 7.54 20.60
N PRO A 155 25.39 6.53 21.21
CA PRO A 155 26.81 6.62 21.62
C PRO A 155 27.78 6.70 20.44
N PHE A 156 27.30 6.44 19.22
CA PHE A 156 28.05 6.54 17.98
C PHE A 156 27.75 7.82 17.20
N SER A 157 26.87 8.70 17.71
CA SER A 157 26.73 10.03 17.13
C SER A 157 28.04 10.77 17.37
N HIS A 158 28.67 11.23 16.30
CA HIS A 158 29.79 12.16 16.41
C HIS A 158 29.26 13.44 17.07
N GLU A 159 29.41 13.57 18.39
CA GLU A 159 29.43 14.89 19.00
C GLU A 159 30.60 15.63 18.35
N THR A 160 30.33 16.67 17.57
CA THR A 160 31.29 17.76 17.43
C THR A 160 31.58 18.21 18.85
N ALA A 161 32.71 17.74 19.39
CA ALA A 161 33.27 18.22 20.64
C ALA A 161 33.23 19.75 20.57
N SER A 162 32.30 20.37 21.29
CA SER A 162 32.38 21.79 21.56
C SER A 162 33.62 21.95 22.42
N SER A 163 34.76 22.14 21.75
CA SER A 163 35.99 22.56 22.37
C SER A 163 35.70 23.89 23.04
N SER A 164 35.44 23.83 24.33
CA SER A 164 35.59 24.95 25.24
C SER A 164 37.08 25.27 25.31
N PHE A 165 37.56 25.94 24.26
CA PHE A 165 38.88 26.54 24.27
C PHE A 165 38.78 27.81 25.13
N LYS A 166 39.10 27.68 26.42
CA LYS A 166 39.64 28.80 27.20
C LYS A 166 41.14 28.86 26.89
N PRO A 167 41.65 30.05 26.52
CA PRO A 167 42.25 30.93 27.50
C PRO A 167 41.51 32.27 27.64
#